data_AF-A0A7X5ZT14-F1
#
_entry.id   AF-A0A7X5ZT14-F1
#
_cell.length_a   1.000
_cell.length_b   1.000
_cell.length_c   1.000
_cell.angle_alpha   90.00
_cell.angle_beta   90.00
_cell.angle_gamma   90.00
#
_symmetry.space_group_name_H-M   'P 1'
#
loop_
_entity.id
_entity.type
_entity.pdbx_description
1 polymer ?
#
loop_
_entity_poly.entity_id
_entity_poly.type
_entity_poly.pdbx_seq_one_letter_code
_entity_poly.pdbx_strand_id
1 'polypeptide(L)'
;MRSGWQPADQREADMVAALRNGQGWRYAELVLSGPLYLPKLPDRDSDEWWELVRELTLPTENVLAFTSVEAMSVVLGSFAQGYKKTDFASLLRRWPNPNWLLALNPALPIGLITPPAAVYGLASGEVDLTPIAQVQADYEAGAEEAVRHICLRGLGAEDKPAYAKPPVNELEEALAEAVSRQDGDEFLDALLGAEVVVPVSEPVTDPAGLTESDFPWHKIGEDYPVIPVFSSTEVLDHLAPTLRHRTRLPFLAMLANWPDETHVLCFNPGTETEVVLFGDAILELVAEVADSLPGGGDGTAPTGDRR
;
A
#
# COMPACT_ATOMS: atom_id res chain seq x y z
N MET A 1 -3.76 12.32 7.24
CA MET A 1 -4.49 12.84 8.41
C MET A 1 -4.42 14.37 8.42
N ARG A 2 -5.51 15.09 8.69
CA ARG A 2 -5.46 16.56 8.78
C ARG A 2 -4.74 17.00 10.06
N SER A 3 -3.61 17.69 9.94
CA SER A 3 -2.80 18.16 11.07
C SER A 3 -3.54 19.23 11.88
N GLY A 4 -3.61 19.08 13.20
CA GLY A 4 -4.10 20.13 14.12
C GLY A 4 -5.49 19.92 14.72
N TRP A 5 -6.19 18.82 14.43
CA TRP A 5 -7.44 18.49 15.13
C TRP A 5 -7.18 18.20 16.62
N GLN A 6 -8.06 18.72 17.48
CA GLN A 6 -8.14 18.37 18.90
C GLN A 6 -9.59 18.03 19.27
N PRO A 7 -9.82 17.18 20.28
CA PRO A 7 -11.16 16.90 20.78
C PRO A 7 -11.92 18.18 21.15
N ALA A 8 -13.16 18.31 20.69
CA ALA A 8 -13.99 19.48 20.97
C ALA A 8 -14.56 19.47 22.40
N ASP A 9 -14.77 18.27 22.96
CA ASP A 9 -15.35 18.08 24.29
C ASP A 9 -14.75 16.84 24.99
N GLN A 10 -15.19 16.62 26.24
CA GLN A 10 -14.76 15.47 27.03
C GLN A 10 -15.13 14.13 26.38
N ARG A 11 -16.24 14.06 25.64
CA ARG A 11 -16.66 12.81 24.98
C ARG A 11 -15.69 12.44 23.87
N GLU A 12 -15.30 13.40 23.03
CA GLU A 12 -14.29 13.15 21.99
C GLU A 12 -12.92 12.82 22.60
N ALA A 13 -12.57 13.44 23.72
CA ALA A 13 -11.34 13.09 24.45
C ALA A 13 -11.40 11.63 24.97
N ASP A 14 -12.54 11.21 25.50
CA ASP A 14 -12.78 9.84 25.93
C ASP A 14 -12.78 8.86 24.75
N MET A 15 -13.26 9.28 23.56
CA MET A 15 -13.19 8.47 22.33
C MET A 15 -11.74 8.27 21.88
N VAL A 16 -10.91 9.32 21.93
CA VAL A 16 -9.46 9.19 21.67
C VAL A 16 -8.82 8.21 22.66
N ALA A 17 -9.14 8.34 23.95
CA ALA A 17 -8.61 7.45 24.98
C ALA A 17 -9.06 5.99 24.75
N ALA A 18 -10.33 5.78 24.38
CA ALA A 18 -10.86 4.46 24.07
C ALA A 18 -10.10 3.80 22.91
N LEU A 19 -9.91 4.51 21.79
CA LEU A 19 -9.17 3.99 20.64
C LEU A 19 -7.71 3.69 20.97
N ARG A 20 -7.02 4.58 21.69
CA ARG A 20 -5.62 4.38 22.10
C ARG A 20 -5.43 3.15 22.99
N ASN A 21 -6.44 2.81 23.79
CA ASN A 21 -6.40 1.66 24.68
C ASN A 21 -7.03 0.39 24.07
N GLY A 22 -7.38 0.40 22.78
CA GLY A 22 -8.04 -0.73 22.11
C GLY A 22 -9.45 -1.03 22.62
N GLN A 23 -10.12 -0.06 23.25
CA GLN A 23 -11.43 -0.23 23.86
C GLN A 23 -12.56 0.12 22.87
N GLY A 24 -12.70 -0.68 21.82
CA GLY A 24 -13.71 -0.46 20.78
C GLY A 24 -15.15 -0.42 21.32
N TRP A 25 -15.44 -1.23 22.33
CA TRP A 25 -16.72 -1.21 23.04
C TRP A 25 -17.02 0.14 23.70
N ARG A 26 -16.04 0.73 24.38
CA ARG A 26 -16.20 2.02 25.06
C ARG A 26 -16.36 3.15 24.05
N TYR A 27 -15.61 3.09 22.95
CA TYR A 27 -15.78 4.01 21.83
C TYR A 27 -17.23 3.97 21.30
N ALA A 28 -17.76 2.77 21.05
CA ALA A 28 -19.11 2.58 20.54
C ALA A 28 -20.19 3.04 21.54
N GLU A 29 -20.01 2.80 22.84
CA GLU A 29 -20.90 3.35 23.88
C GLU A 29 -21.02 4.88 23.82
N LEU A 30 -19.90 5.59 23.62
CA LEU A 30 -19.86 7.05 23.51
C LEU A 30 -20.57 7.55 22.25
N VAL A 31 -20.51 6.77 21.16
CA VAL A 31 -21.27 7.04 19.93
C VAL A 31 -22.77 6.85 20.15
N LEU A 32 -23.17 5.74 20.77
CA LEU A 32 -24.58 5.39 20.99
C LEU A 32 -25.28 6.34 21.96
N SER A 33 -24.58 6.81 22.99
CA SER A 33 -25.16 7.61 24.08
C SER A 33 -25.17 9.12 23.83
N GLY A 34 -24.28 9.63 22.98
CA GLY A 34 -24.15 11.06 22.76
C GLY A 34 -24.81 11.57 21.48
N PRO A 35 -24.88 12.91 21.31
CA PRO A 35 -25.47 13.51 20.11
C PRO A 35 -24.59 13.29 18.88
N LEU A 36 -25.24 13.26 17.72
CA LEU A 36 -24.62 13.28 16.40
C LEU A 36 -25.10 14.50 15.61
N TYR A 37 -24.21 15.02 14.78
CA TYR A 37 -24.43 16.18 13.94
C TYR A 37 -24.33 15.74 12.48
N LEU A 38 -25.45 15.81 11.77
CA LEU A 38 -25.51 15.51 10.34
C LEU A 38 -25.34 16.82 9.57
N PRO A 39 -24.36 16.92 8.65
CA PRO A 39 -24.19 18.12 7.85
C PRO A 39 -25.34 18.31 6.87
N LYS A 40 -25.70 19.56 6.61
CA LYS A 40 -26.41 19.95 5.40
C LYS A 40 -25.35 20.23 4.34
N LEU A 41 -25.27 19.35 3.34
CA LEU A 41 -24.29 19.41 2.26
C LEU A 41 -24.84 20.20 1.06
N PRO A 42 -23.97 20.60 0.10
CA PRO A 42 -24.40 21.18 -1.16
C PRO A 42 -25.31 20.24 -1.95
N ASP A 43 -26.06 20.79 -2.90
CA ASP A 43 -26.93 20.01 -3.77
C ASP A 43 -26.10 19.05 -4.63
N ARG A 44 -26.57 17.80 -4.78
CA ARG A 44 -25.81 16.71 -5.42
C ARG A 44 -25.38 16.96 -6.87
N ASP A 45 -26.06 17.87 -7.56
CA ASP A 45 -25.77 18.21 -8.96
C ASP A 45 -24.94 19.51 -9.09
N SER A 46 -24.46 20.08 -7.98
CA SER A 46 -23.63 21.29 -7.98
C SER A 46 -22.14 20.99 -8.14
N ASP A 47 -21.38 21.95 -8.65
CA ASP A 47 -19.91 21.86 -8.73
C ASP A 47 -19.28 21.67 -7.34
N GLU A 48 -19.83 22.38 -6.33
CA GLU A 48 -19.43 22.28 -4.92
C GLU A 48 -19.57 20.86 -4.36
N TRP A 49 -20.58 20.09 -4.81
CA TRP A 49 -20.74 18.70 -4.41
C TRP A 49 -19.63 17.81 -4.96
N TRP A 50 -19.23 18.01 -6.22
CA TRP A 50 -18.17 17.22 -6.82
C TRP A 50 -16.79 17.56 -6.25
N GLU A 51 -16.56 18.84 -5.92
CA GLU A 51 -15.38 19.25 -5.15
C GLU A 51 -15.32 18.56 -3.78
N LEU A 52 -16.44 18.55 -3.05
CA LEU A 52 -16.55 17.85 -1.76
C LEU A 52 -16.22 16.36 -1.87
N VAL A 53 -16.80 15.66 -2.85
CA VAL A 53 -16.57 14.22 -3.05
C VAL A 53 -15.09 13.93 -3.30
N ARG A 54 -14.43 14.75 -4.14
CA ARG A 54 -13.00 14.63 -4.43
C ARG A 54 -12.13 14.83 -3.18
N GLU A 55 -12.49 15.76 -2.29
CA GLU A 55 -11.71 16.06 -1.08
C GLU A 55 -11.90 15.05 0.05
N LEU A 56 -13.09 14.46 0.19
CA LEU A 56 -13.38 13.55 1.30
C LEU A 56 -12.80 12.14 1.11
N THR A 57 -12.57 11.71 -0.14
CA THR A 57 -12.05 10.37 -0.49
C THR A 57 -12.78 9.23 0.26
N LEU A 58 -14.11 9.34 0.40
CA LEU A 58 -14.95 8.33 1.05
C LEU A 58 -15.62 7.41 0.02
N PRO A 59 -16.04 6.20 0.41
CA PRO A 59 -16.91 5.37 -0.42
C PRO A 59 -18.16 6.19 -0.80
N THR A 60 -18.62 6.15 -2.05
CA THR A 60 -19.74 6.99 -2.52
C THR A 60 -21.08 6.67 -1.82
N GLU A 61 -21.18 5.53 -1.13
CA GLU A 61 -22.37 5.02 -0.46
C GLU A 61 -22.28 5.16 1.07
N ASN A 62 -22.30 6.40 1.58
CA ASN A 62 -22.21 6.67 3.01
C ASN A 62 -23.20 7.73 3.52
N VAL A 63 -23.42 7.70 4.83
CA VAL A 63 -24.05 8.78 5.60
C VAL A 63 -22.99 9.40 6.50
N LEU A 64 -22.73 10.69 6.28
CA LEU A 64 -21.84 11.49 7.13
C LEU A 64 -22.50 11.83 8.47
N ALA A 65 -21.77 11.60 9.56
CA ALA A 65 -22.14 12.07 10.89
C ALA A 65 -20.89 12.55 11.64
N PHE A 66 -21.09 13.48 12.57
CA PHE A 66 -20.02 14.01 13.40
C PHE A 66 -20.39 14.00 14.88
N THR A 67 -19.40 13.90 15.75
CA THR A 67 -19.59 13.99 17.20
C THR A 67 -19.62 15.43 17.70
N SER A 68 -19.16 16.39 16.93
CA SER A 68 -19.24 17.81 17.26
C SER A 68 -19.36 18.68 16.01
N VAL A 69 -19.77 19.93 16.20
CA VAL A 69 -19.83 20.91 15.10
C VAL A 69 -18.42 21.32 14.70
N GLU A 70 -17.50 21.32 15.66
CA GLU A 70 -16.07 21.57 15.50
C GLU A 70 -15.42 20.48 14.65
N ALA A 71 -15.65 19.20 14.95
CA ALA A 71 -15.20 18.08 14.13
C ALA A 71 -15.75 18.18 12.69
N MET A 72 -17.04 18.50 12.55
CA MET A 72 -17.67 18.72 11.25
C MET A 72 -17.01 19.88 10.48
N SER A 73 -16.73 21.00 11.16
CA SER A 73 -16.10 22.17 10.55
C SER A 73 -14.65 21.91 10.13
N VAL A 74 -13.89 21.14 10.90
CA VAL A 74 -12.51 20.74 10.55
C VAL A 74 -12.48 19.88 9.27
N VAL A 75 -13.49 19.03 9.08
CA VAL A 75 -13.54 18.11 7.93
C VAL A 75 -14.17 18.78 6.71
N LEU A 76 -15.31 19.45 6.87
CA LEU A 76 -16.11 19.97 5.76
C LEU A 76 -15.88 21.45 5.47
N GLY A 77 -15.33 22.24 6.39
CA GLY A 77 -15.12 23.67 6.19
C GLY A 77 -16.39 24.38 5.71
N SER A 78 -16.29 25.08 4.57
CA SER A 78 -17.40 25.79 3.92
C SER A 78 -18.45 24.89 3.28
N PHE A 79 -18.18 23.60 3.05
CA PHE A 79 -19.16 22.67 2.48
C PHE A 79 -20.30 22.37 3.46
N ALA A 80 -20.11 22.57 4.76
CA ALA A 80 -21.19 22.43 5.74
C ALA A 80 -22.06 23.70 5.77
N GLN A 81 -23.16 23.69 5.02
CA GLN A 81 -24.12 24.81 4.94
C GLN A 81 -25.07 24.90 6.15
N GLY A 82 -24.85 24.05 7.15
CA GLY A 82 -25.66 23.89 8.35
C GLY A 82 -25.56 22.47 8.88
N TYR A 83 -26.31 22.17 9.93
CA TYR A 83 -26.36 20.82 10.47
C TYR A 83 -27.70 20.52 11.16
N LYS A 84 -27.96 19.23 11.34
CA LYS A 84 -29.05 18.70 12.15
C LYS A 84 -28.48 17.87 13.29
N LYS A 85 -28.83 18.23 14.53
CA LYS A 85 -28.54 17.43 15.72
C LYS A 85 -29.53 16.27 15.84
N THR A 86 -29.04 15.07 16.13
CA THR A 86 -29.82 13.84 16.35
C THR A 86 -29.11 12.94 17.36
N ASP A 87 -29.71 11.81 17.73
CA ASP A 87 -29.04 10.67 18.37
C ASP A 87 -28.91 9.49 17.39
N PHE A 88 -28.10 8.49 17.74
CA PHE A 88 -27.83 7.31 16.90
C PHE A 88 -29.09 6.49 16.60
N ALA A 89 -29.95 6.25 17.59
CA ALA A 89 -31.17 5.46 17.41
C ALA A 89 -32.16 6.15 16.45
N SER A 90 -32.29 7.46 16.56
CA SER A 90 -33.09 8.33 15.69
C SER A 90 -32.52 8.45 14.29
N LEU A 91 -31.20 8.34 14.15
CA LEU A 91 -30.51 8.26 12.86
C LEU A 91 -30.81 6.91 12.18
N LEU A 92 -30.63 5.80 12.89
CA LEU A 92 -30.86 4.45 12.36
C LEU A 92 -32.31 4.22 11.92
N ARG A 93 -33.31 4.72 12.67
CA ARG A 93 -34.73 4.64 12.27
C ARG A 93 -35.05 5.33 10.95
N ARG A 94 -34.23 6.29 10.52
CA ARG A 94 -34.41 7.07 9.29
C ARG A 94 -33.26 6.83 8.31
N TRP A 95 -32.59 5.68 8.44
CA TRP A 95 -31.46 5.35 7.59
C TRP A 95 -31.92 5.28 6.13
N PRO A 96 -31.29 6.03 5.21
CA PRO A 96 -31.82 6.22 3.86
C PRO A 96 -31.73 4.96 3.00
N ASN A 97 -30.66 4.18 3.16
CA ASN A 97 -30.43 2.95 2.41
C ASN A 97 -29.67 1.95 3.29
N PRO A 98 -30.17 0.70 3.45
CA PRO A 98 -29.54 -0.29 4.34
C PRO A 98 -28.12 -0.70 3.93
N ASN A 99 -27.72 -0.49 2.68
CA ASN A 99 -26.38 -0.82 2.19
C ASN A 99 -25.37 0.32 2.42
N TRP A 100 -25.84 1.52 2.77
CA TRP A 100 -24.94 2.65 3.00
C TRP A 100 -24.24 2.53 4.35
N LEU A 101 -22.95 2.85 4.36
CA LEU A 101 -22.11 2.86 5.55
C LEU A 101 -22.31 4.13 6.36
N LEU A 102 -22.13 4.05 7.68
CA LEU A 102 -21.91 5.21 8.52
C LEU A 102 -20.46 5.66 8.36
N ALA A 103 -20.24 6.91 7.94
CA ALA A 103 -18.95 7.58 8.00
C ALA A 103 -18.98 8.61 9.13
N LEU A 104 -18.57 8.19 10.33
CA LEU A 104 -18.51 9.01 11.53
C LEU A 104 -17.14 9.69 11.61
N ASN A 105 -17.11 11.02 11.75
CA ASN A 105 -15.88 11.81 11.88
C ASN A 105 -14.78 11.45 10.84
N PRO A 106 -15.11 11.31 9.54
CA PRO A 106 -14.14 10.86 8.56
C PRO A 106 -12.92 11.77 8.52
N ALA A 107 -11.76 11.19 8.21
CA ALA A 107 -10.45 11.85 8.18
C ALA A 107 -9.96 12.44 9.53
N LEU A 108 -10.64 12.16 10.65
CA LEU A 108 -10.19 12.50 12.00
C LEU A 108 -9.63 11.26 12.74
N PRO A 109 -8.79 11.44 13.77
CA PRO A 109 -8.28 10.34 14.60
C PRO A 109 -9.35 9.51 15.32
N ILE A 110 -10.57 10.04 15.45
CA ILE A 110 -11.75 9.35 16.01
C ILE A 110 -12.75 8.96 14.90
N GLY A 111 -12.25 8.76 13.68
CA GLY A 111 -13.05 8.38 12.53
C GLY A 111 -13.44 6.90 12.55
N LEU A 112 -14.64 6.58 12.06
CA LEU A 112 -15.12 5.22 11.86
C LEU A 112 -15.96 5.13 10.58
N ILE A 113 -15.65 4.16 9.72
CA ILE A 113 -16.48 3.79 8.57
C ILE A 113 -16.98 2.38 8.80
N THR A 114 -18.29 2.19 8.92
CA THR A 114 -18.87 0.89 9.30
C THR A 114 -20.32 0.75 8.86
N PRO A 115 -20.85 -0.48 8.64
CA PRO A 115 -22.28 -0.70 8.65
C PRO A 115 -22.88 -0.17 9.97
N PRO A 116 -24.01 0.55 9.95
CA PRO A 116 -24.53 1.21 11.15
C PRO A 116 -24.94 0.20 12.23
N ALA A 117 -25.41 -0.99 11.86
CA ALA A 117 -25.75 -2.04 12.83
C ALA A 117 -24.54 -2.56 13.62
N ALA A 118 -23.33 -2.53 13.04
CA ALA A 118 -22.12 -3.05 13.68
C ALA A 118 -21.70 -2.22 14.91
N VAL A 119 -22.16 -0.97 15.04
CA VAL A 119 -21.89 -0.15 16.23
C VAL A 119 -22.45 -0.80 17.51
N TYR A 120 -23.56 -1.55 17.42
CA TYR A 120 -24.07 -2.32 18.56
C TYR A 120 -23.19 -3.51 18.90
N GLY A 121 -22.68 -4.24 17.90
CA GLY A 121 -21.75 -5.35 18.11
C GLY A 121 -20.42 -4.91 18.72
N LEU A 122 -19.93 -3.72 18.31
CA LEU A 122 -18.80 -3.08 18.98
C LEU A 122 -19.11 -2.81 20.45
N ALA A 123 -20.24 -2.17 20.74
CA ALA A 123 -20.64 -1.83 22.11
C ALA A 123 -20.85 -3.04 23.02
N SER A 124 -21.29 -4.19 22.47
CA SER A 124 -21.40 -5.44 23.22
C SER A 124 -20.08 -6.23 23.31
N GLY A 125 -19.04 -5.82 22.57
CA GLY A 125 -17.77 -6.55 22.48
C GLY A 125 -17.83 -7.81 21.62
N GLU A 126 -18.88 -7.97 20.81
CA GLU A 126 -19.00 -9.06 19.82
C GLU A 126 -18.10 -8.83 18.59
N VAL A 127 -17.77 -7.57 18.33
CA VAL A 127 -16.90 -7.14 17.23
C VAL A 127 -15.82 -6.25 17.80
N ASP A 128 -14.58 -6.44 17.36
CA ASP A 128 -13.46 -5.56 17.70
C ASP A 128 -13.27 -4.47 16.64
N LEU A 129 -12.78 -3.30 17.08
CA LEU A 129 -12.34 -2.25 16.18
C LEU A 129 -10.91 -2.51 15.73
N THR A 130 -10.74 -2.78 14.44
CA THR A 130 -9.41 -2.84 13.81
C THR A 130 -9.02 -1.45 13.30
N PRO A 131 -7.88 -0.89 13.72
CA PRO A 131 -7.36 0.35 13.16
C PRO A 131 -7.12 0.23 11.65
N ILE A 132 -7.39 1.29 10.88
CA ILE A 132 -7.20 1.29 9.42
C ILE A 132 -5.77 0.92 9.04
N ALA A 133 -4.76 1.41 9.77
CA ALA A 133 -3.36 1.06 9.52
C ALA A 133 -3.10 -0.46 9.66
N GLN A 134 -3.78 -1.12 10.59
CA GLN A 134 -3.68 -2.58 10.72
C GLN A 134 -4.40 -3.28 9.56
N VAL A 135 -5.58 -2.81 9.16
CA VAL A 135 -6.29 -3.36 7.99
C VAL A 135 -5.45 -3.23 6.72
N GLN A 136 -4.76 -2.11 6.55
CA GLN A 136 -3.83 -1.88 5.43
C GLN A 136 -2.66 -2.85 5.48
N ALA A 137 -1.98 -2.97 6.63
CA ALA A 137 -0.88 -3.91 6.81
C ALA A 137 -1.32 -5.38 6.59
N ASP A 138 -2.51 -5.76 7.07
CA ASP A 138 -3.07 -7.10 6.86
C ASP A 138 -3.40 -7.35 5.37
N TYR A 139 -3.87 -6.32 4.67
CA TYR A 139 -4.13 -6.39 3.23
C TYR A 139 -2.85 -6.53 2.42
N GLU A 140 -1.82 -5.72 2.73
CA GLU A 140 -0.49 -5.79 2.13
C GLU A 140 0.14 -7.17 2.35
N ALA A 141 0.17 -7.67 3.59
CA ALA A 141 0.68 -9.00 3.90
C ALA A 141 -0.11 -10.12 3.20
N GLY A 142 -1.43 -9.98 3.11
CA GLY A 142 -2.28 -10.90 2.35
C GLY A 142 -2.02 -10.86 0.84
N ALA A 143 -1.69 -9.68 0.30
CA ALA A 143 -1.35 -9.50 -1.10
C ALA A 143 0.03 -10.11 -1.42
N GLU A 144 1.03 -9.92 -0.56
CA GLU A 144 2.34 -10.56 -0.68
C GLU A 144 2.23 -12.09 -0.68
N GLU A 145 1.45 -12.66 0.25
CA GLU A 145 1.18 -14.10 0.29
C GLU A 145 0.49 -14.59 -0.99
N ALA A 146 -0.48 -13.82 -1.52
CA ALA A 146 -1.14 -14.15 -2.77
C ALA A 146 -0.16 -14.13 -3.97
N VAL A 147 0.73 -13.14 -4.03
CA VAL A 147 1.78 -13.03 -5.05
C VAL A 147 2.74 -14.21 -4.96
N ARG A 148 3.19 -14.58 -3.76
CA ARG A 148 4.02 -15.78 -3.51
C ARG A 148 3.35 -17.02 -4.06
N HIS A 149 2.07 -17.23 -3.77
CA HIS A 149 1.30 -18.36 -4.29
C HIS A 149 1.19 -18.36 -5.81
N ILE A 150 0.92 -17.21 -6.43
CA ILE A 150 0.87 -17.06 -7.90
C ILE A 150 2.24 -17.44 -8.50
N CYS A 151 3.31 -16.89 -7.93
CA CYS A 151 4.68 -17.12 -8.41
C CYS A 151 5.09 -18.59 -8.28
N LEU A 152 4.96 -19.19 -7.09
CA LEU A 152 5.33 -20.59 -6.86
C LEU A 152 4.50 -21.55 -7.74
N ARG A 153 3.20 -21.29 -7.92
CA ARG A 153 2.36 -22.09 -8.83
C ARG A 153 2.83 -21.98 -10.27
N GLY A 154 3.08 -20.76 -10.77
CA GLY A 154 3.54 -20.55 -12.14
C GLY A 154 4.92 -21.13 -12.43
N LEU A 155 5.78 -21.20 -11.40
CA LEU A 155 7.08 -21.86 -11.46
C LEU A 155 6.98 -23.40 -11.33
N GLY A 156 5.80 -23.95 -11.01
CA GLY A 156 5.63 -25.38 -10.71
C GLY A 156 6.34 -25.81 -9.42
N ALA A 157 6.40 -24.91 -8.44
CA ALA A 157 7.15 -25.04 -7.19
C ALA A 157 6.25 -25.04 -5.93
N GLU A 158 4.93 -25.11 -6.08
CA GLU A 158 3.96 -24.99 -4.96
C GLU A 158 4.20 -25.97 -3.81
N ASP A 159 4.61 -27.20 -4.11
CA ASP A 159 4.91 -28.25 -3.12
C ASP A 159 6.42 -28.39 -2.81
N LYS A 160 7.27 -27.51 -3.37
CA LYS A 160 8.72 -27.60 -3.14
C LYS A 160 9.09 -26.99 -1.80
N PRO A 161 10.03 -27.61 -1.06
CA PRO A 161 10.57 -26.98 0.12
C PRO A 161 11.32 -25.70 -0.26
N ALA A 162 11.29 -24.72 0.65
CA ALA A 162 12.10 -23.51 0.54
C ALA A 162 13.58 -23.85 0.27
N TYR A 163 14.23 -23.01 -0.55
CA TYR A 163 15.67 -23.12 -0.75
C TYR A 163 16.39 -22.69 0.53
N ALA A 164 17.13 -23.62 1.15
CA ALA A 164 17.79 -23.43 2.45
C ALA A 164 19.26 -23.87 2.43
N LYS A 165 19.95 -23.72 1.28
CA LYS A 165 21.39 -23.99 1.19
C LYS A 165 22.18 -22.75 1.65
N PRO A 166 23.45 -22.92 2.07
CA PRO A 166 24.33 -21.78 2.32
C PRO A 166 24.43 -20.86 1.09
N PRO A 167 24.64 -19.55 1.29
CA PRO A 167 24.88 -18.60 0.21
C PRO A 167 25.93 -19.08 -0.80
N VAL A 168 25.65 -18.88 -2.08
CA VAL A 168 26.54 -19.33 -3.18
C VAL A 168 27.25 -18.18 -3.91
N ASN A 169 26.89 -16.94 -3.61
CA ASN A 169 27.49 -15.73 -4.19
C ASN A 169 27.47 -14.56 -3.18
N GLU A 170 28.16 -13.47 -3.52
CA GLU A 170 28.28 -12.27 -2.67
C GLU A 170 26.92 -11.63 -2.35
N LEU A 171 25.98 -11.66 -3.30
CA LEU A 171 24.62 -11.15 -3.07
C LEU A 171 23.92 -11.97 -1.98
N GLU A 172 23.87 -13.29 -2.10
CA GLU A 172 23.22 -14.15 -1.10
C GLU A 172 23.89 -14.05 0.28
N GLU A 173 25.22 -13.86 0.33
CA GLU A 173 25.93 -13.62 1.59
C GLU A 173 25.46 -12.32 2.24
N ALA A 174 25.41 -11.23 1.47
CA ALA A 174 24.95 -9.92 1.94
C ALA A 174 23.48 -9.94 2.38
N LEU A 175 22.59 -10.58 1.61
CA LEU A 175 21.17 -10.70 1.97
C LEU A 175 20.97 -11.53 3.25
N ALA A 176 21.70 -12.63 3.39
CA ALA A 176 21.63 -13.44 4.61
C ALA A 176 22.14 -12.67 5.84
N GLU A 177 23.19 -11.88 5.69
CA GLU A 177 23.72 -11.01 6.75
C GLU A 177 22.70 -9.92 7.14
N ALA A 178 22.13 -9.22 6.16
CA ALA A 178 21.10 -8.20 6.38
C ALA A 178 19.86 -8.77 7.09
N VAL A 179 19.35 -9.93 6.64
CA VAL A 179 18.25 -10.65 7.29
C VAL A 179 18.59 -11.00 8.74
N SER A 180 19.82 -11.48 9.01
CA SER A 180 20.25 -11.83 10.36
C SER A 180 20.28 -10.62 11.31
N ARG A 181 20.56 -9.43 10.77
CA ARG A 181 20.58 -8.15 11.49
C ARG A 181 19.21 -7.45 11.51
N GLN A 182 18.23 -7.97 10.75
CA GLN A 182 16.95 -7.31 10.50
C GLN A 182 17.13 -5.90 9.92
N ASP A 183 18.10 -5.74 9.03
CA ASP A 183 18.47 -4.47 8.43
C ASP A 183 17.95 -4.40 6.98
N GLY A 184 16.80 -3.73 6.81
CA GLY A 184 16.16 -3.57 5.51
C GLY A 184 16.92 -2.64 4.55
N ASP A 185 17.66 -1.67 5.10
CA ASP A 185 18.45 -0.73 4.30
C ASP A 185 19.67 -1.46 3.71
N GLU A 186 20.38 -2.24 4.53
CA GLU A 186 21.50 -3.09 4.07
C GLU A 186 21.03 -4.14 3.05
N PHE A 187 19.83 -4.69 3.24
CA PHE A 187 19.22 -5.63 2.29
C PHE A 187 18.97 -4.97 0.93
N LEU A 188 18.36 -3.77 0.93
CA LEU A 188 18.04 -3.05 -0.29
C LEU A 188 19.32 -2.57 -0.99
N ASP A 189 20.31 -2.06 -0.25
CA ASP A 189 21.62 -1.67 -0.78
C ASP A 189 22.32 -2.86 -1.46
N ALA A 190 22.26 -4.04 -0.84
CA ALA A 190 22.81 -5.26 -1.42
C ALA A 190 22.11 -5.63 -2.75
N LEU A 191 20.78 -5.53 -2.84
CA LEU A 191 20.04 -5.74 -4.08
C LEU A 191 20.41 -4.72 -5.16
N LEU A 192 20.39 -3.43 -4.83
CA LEU A 192 20.68 -2.33 -5.77
C LEU A 192 22.10 -2.44 -6.35
N GLY A 193 23.06 -2.93 -5.58
CA GLY A 193 24.45 -3.12 -6.00
C GLY A 193 24.73 -4.40 -6.78
N ALA A 194 23.78 -5.33 -6.91
CA ALA A 194 24.05 -6.68 -7.38
C ALA A 194 23.56 -7.00 -8.79
N GLU A 195 24.09 -8.10 -9.33
CA GLU A 195 23.52 -8.76 -10.50
C GLU A 195 22.51 -9.82 -10.06
N VAL A 196 21.38 -9.88 -10.77
CA VAL A 196 20.30 -10.84 -10.53
C VAL A 196 20.08 -11.75 -11.73
N VAL A 197 19.43 -12.89 -11.50
CA VAL A 197 19.03 -13.86 -12.52
C VAL A 197 17.55 -13.67 -12.82
N VAL A 198 17.24 -13.35 -14.08
CA VAL A 198 15.87 -13.11 -14.55
C VAL A 198 15.50 -14.15 -15.61
N PRO A 199 14.45 -14.96 -15.42
CA PRO A 199 13.91 -15.80 -16.47
C PRO A 199 13.30 -14.94 -17.58
N VAL A 200 13.50 -15.37 -18.82
CA VAL A 200 13.01 -14.67 -20.01
C VAL A 200 12.22 -15.62 -20.91
N SER A 201 11.30 -15.10 -21.70
CA SER A 201 10.48 -15.90 -22.62
C SER A 201 11.27 -16.39 -23.83
N GLU A 202 12.31 -15.65 -24.24
CA GLU A 202 13.21 -16.00 -25.33
C GLU A 202 14.68 -15.63 -25.01
N PRO A 203 15.68 -16.20 -25.71
CA PRO A 203 17.09 -15.91 -25.46
C PRO A 203 17.45 -14.44 -25.69
N VAL A 204 18.08 -13.82 -24.69
CA VAL A 204 18.63 -12.46 -24.77
C VAL A 204 20.14 -12.53 -25.00
N THR A 205 20.64 -11.84 -26.03
CA THR A 205 22.08 -11.81 -26.36
C THR A 205 22.79 -10.59 -25.78
N ASP A 206 22.10 -9.44 -25.72
CA ASP A 206 22.60 -8.19 -25.14
C ASP A 206 21.50 -7.57 -24.25
N PRO A 207 21.48 -7.90 -22.94
CA PRO A 207 20.46 -7.40 -22.03
C PRO A 207 20.53 -5.88 -21.81
N ALA A 208 21.73 -5.29 -21.92
CA ALA A 208 21.94 -3.86 -21.68
C ALA A 208 21.49 -2.99 -22.85
N GLY A 209 21.36 -3.58 -24.04
CA GLY A 209 20.86 -2.91 -25.26
C GLY A 209 19.35 -2.98 -25.44
N LEU A 210 18.61 -3.67 -24.58
CA LEU A 210 17.15 -3.76 -24.64
C LEU A 210 16.50 -2.51 -24.04
N THR A 211 15.35 -2.13 -24.59
CA THR A 211 14.44 -1.11 -24.02
C THR A 211 13.29 -1.80 -23.28
N GLU A 212 12.59 -1.05 -22.42
CA GLU A 212 11.41 -1.52 -21.65
C GLU A 212 10.42 -2.33 -22.50
N SER A 213 10.09 -1.86 -23.71
CA SER A 213 9.13 -2.52 -24.62
C SER A 213 9.61 -3.85 -25.20
N ASP A 214 10.92 -4.05 -25.26
CA ASP A 214 11.57 -5.13 -26.01
C ASP A 214 12.08 -6.23 -25.08
N PHE A 215 12.06 -5.99 -23.76
CA PHE A 215 12.59 -6.96 -22.79
C PHE A 215 11.65 -8.18 -22.68
N PRO A 216 12.13 -9.41 -22.98
CA PRO A 216 11.28 -10.58 -23.08
C PRO A 216 11.02 -11.20 -21.70
N TRP A 217 10.35 -10.47 -20.82
CA TRP A 217 10.03 -10.92 -19.47
C TRP A 217 9.31 -12.28 -19.48
N HIS A 218 9.77 -13.21 -18.64
CA HIS A 218 8.94 -14.34 -18.27
C HIS A 218 7.93 -13.88 -17.21
N LYS A 219 6.65 -13.86 -17.59
CA LYS A 219 5.56 -13.39 -16.72
C LYS A 219 4.71 -14.57 -16.26
N ILE A 220 4.27 -14.52 -15.01
CA ILE A 220 3.40 -15.50 -14.38
C ILE A 220 2.11 -14.81 -13.93
N GLY A 221 0.97 -15.50 -14.03
CA GLY A 221 -0.33 -14.93 -13.68
C GLY A 221 -0.96 -14.17 -14.85
N GLU A 222 -2.30 -14.22 -14.94
CA GLU A 222 -3.06 -13.60 -16.02
C GLU A 222 -3.52 -12.19 -15.66
N ASP A 223 -4.26 -12.04 -14.55
CA ASP A 223 -4.82 -10.74 -14.12
C ASP A 223 -3.82 -9.86 -13.35
N TYR A 224 -2.78 -10.49 -12.81
CA TYR A 224 -1.76 -9.83 -11.98
C TYR A 224 -0.38 -10.39 -12.38
N PRO A 225 0.28 -9.79 -13.39
CA PRO A 225 1.51 -10.34 -13.95
C PRO A 225 2.66 -10.18 -12.95
N VAL A 226 3.16 -11.32 -12.47
CA VAL A 226 4.31 -11.43 -11.59
C VAL A 226 5.55 -11.77 -12.41
N ILE A 227 6.63 -11.05 -12.18
CA ILE A 227 7.95 -11.30 -12.77
C ILE A 227 8.84 -11.92 -11.67
N PRO A 228 9.18 -13.21 -11.78
CA PRO A 228 10.07 -13.87 -10.84
C PRO A 228 11.52 -13.43 -11.08
N VAL A 229 12.24 -13.12 -10.01
CA VAL A 229 13.66 -12.73 -10.04
C VAL A 229 14.43 -13.55 -9.01
N PHE A 230 15.68 -13.88 -9.26
CA PHE A 230 16.45 -14.77 -8.40
C PHE A 230 17.85 -14.23 -8.09
N SER A 231 18.33 -14.48 -6.87
CA SER A 231 19.71 -14.16 -6.46
C SER A 231 20.76 -15.01 -7.18
N SER A 232 20.40 -16.20 -7.64
CA SER A 232 21.32 -17.14 -8.28
C SER A 232 20.63 -18.12 -9.22
N THR A 233 21.45 -18.77 -10.04
CA THR A 233 20.99 -19.88 -10.87
C THR A 233 20.62 -21.10 -10.04
N GLU A 234 21.24 -21.32 -8.86
CA GLU A 234 20.85 -22.43 -7.99
C GLU A 234 19.44 -22.25 -7.41
N VAL A 235 19.06 -21.04 -6.99
CA VAL A 235 17.69 -20.78 -6.50
C VAL A 235 16.68 -20.97 -7.65
N LEU A 236 16.97 -20.41 -8.83
CA LEU A 236 16.12 -20.59 -10.02
C LEU A 236 15.98 -22.08 -10.39
N ASP A 237 17.07 -22.84 -10.45
CA ASP A 237 17.03 -24.26 -10.85
C ASP A 237 16.32 -25.14 -9.81
N HIS A 238 16.41 -24.78 -8.53
CA HIS A 238 15.66 -25.45 -7.47
C HIS A 238 14.16 -25.26 -7.66
N LEU A 239 13.71 -24.02 -7.86
CA LEU A 239 12.29 -23.67 -7.94
C LEU A 239 11.69 -23.99 -9.32
N ALA A 240 12.36 -23.67 -10.41
CA ALA A 240 11.84 -23.79 -11.77
C ALA A 240 12.83 -24.45 -12.75
N PRO A 241 13.18 -25.74 -12.56
CA PRO A 241 14.19 -26.45 -13.37
C PRO A 241 13.81 -26.58 -14.86
N THR A 242 12.54 -26.34 -15.20
CA THR A 242 12.04 -26.39 -16.58
C THR A 242 12.24 -25.07 -17.34
N LEU A 243 12.51 -23.96 -16.64
CA LEU A 243 12.76 -22.66 -17.27
C LEU A 243 14.16 -22.63 -17.87
N ARG A 244 14.20 -22.65 -19.21
CA ARG A 244 15.44 -22.77 -19.98
C ARG A 244 16.10 -21.43 -20.25
N HIS A 245 15.33 -20.41 -20.55
CA HIS A 245 15.85 -19.09 -20.92
C HIS A 245 15.91 -18.20 -19.69
N ARG A 246 17.11 -17.66 -19.45
CA ARG A 246 17.41 -16.77 -18.34
C ARG A 246 18.53 -15.84 -18.77
N THR A 247 18.59 -14.68 -18.15
CA THR A 247 19.67 -13.71 -18.32
C THR A 247 20.16 -13.24 -16.96
N ARG A 248 21.37 -12.68 -16.93
CA ARG A 248 21.95 -12.00 -15.78
C ARG A 248 22.12 -10.54 -16.12
N LEU A 249 21.75 -9.66 -15.19
CA LEU A 249 21.89 -8.22 -15.36
C LEU A 249 21.92 -7.53 -13.99
N PRO A 250 22.54 -6.34 -13.89
CA PRO A 250 22.43 -5.51 -12.69
C PRO A 250 20.97 -5.25 -12.31
N PHE A 251 20.65 -5.34 -11.02
CA PHE A 251 19.29 -5.11 -10.52
C PHE A 251 18.75 -3.74 -10.94
N LEU A 252 19.58 -2.69 -10.86
CA LEU A 252 19.22 -1.36 -11.36
C LEU A 252 18.88 -1.33 -12.85
N ALA A 253 19.59 -2.09 -13.68
CA ALA A 253 19.28 -2.18 -15.11
C ALA A 253 17.97 -2.93 -15.35
N MET A 254 17.64 -3.91 -14.50
CA MET A 254 16.36 -4.60 -14.52
C MET A 254 15.20 -3.64 -14.14
N LEU A 255 15.36 -2.86 -13.07
CA LEU A 255 14.35 -1.85 -12.66
C LEU A 255 14.16 -0.77 -13.74
N ALA A 256 15.24 -0.34 -14.39
CA ALA A 256 15.17 0.62 -15.49
C ALA A 256 14.46 0.08 -16.75
N ASN A 257 14.29 -1.24 -16.86
CA ASN A 257 13.53 -1.88 -17.94
C ASN A 257 12.15 -2.37 -17.46
N TRP A 258 11.73 -2.00 -16.25
CA TRP A 258 10.49 -2.50 -15.66
C TRP A 258 9.29 -2.16 -16.54
N PRO A 259 8.35 -3.09 -16.82
CA PRO A 259 7.32 -2.85 -17.83
C PRO A 259 6.39 -1.67 -17.54
N ASP A 260 5.78 -1.65 -16.36
CA ASP A 260 4.84 -0.62 -15.88
C ASP A 260 4.42 -0.93 -14.43
N GLU A 261 3.60 -0.05 -13.86
CA GLU A 261 3.05 -0.15 -12.49
C GLU A 261 2.13 -1.37 -12.25
N THR A 262 1.69 -2.07 -13.30
CA THR A 262 0.78 -3.23 -13.18
C THR A 262 1.53 -4.55 -12.97
N HIS A 263 2.85 -4.55 -13.11
CA HIS A 263 3.70 -5.74 -12.92
C HIS A 263 4.32 -5.77 -11.53
N VAL A 264 4.34 -6.95 -10.93
CA VAL A 264 4.87 -7.17 -9.58
C VAL A 264 6.14 -8.00 -9.63
N LEU A 265 7.16 -7.54 -8.90
CA LEU A 265 8.40 -8.29 -8.70
C LEU A 265 8.22 -9.30 -7.58
N CYS A 266 8.63 -10.54 -7.83
CA CYS A 266 8.75 -11.56 -6.79
C CYS A 266 10.16 -12.12 -6.81
N PHE A 267 11.01 -11.61 -5.92
CA PHE A 267 12.41 -11.99 -5.78
C PHE A 267 12.54 -13.17 -4.83
N ASN A 268 13.27 -14.21 -5.23
CA ASN A 268 13.50 -15.44 -4.47
C ASN A 268 12.22 -16.02 -3.80
N PRO A 269 11.18 -16.34 -4.59
CA PRO A 269 9.88 -16.80 -4.09
C PRO A 269 10.00 -17.99 -3.14
N GLY A 270 9.38 -17.88 -1.97
CA GLY A 270 9.33 -18.90 -0.92
C GLY A 270 10.63 -19.10 -0.13
N THR A 271 11.60 -18.20 -0.24
CA THR A 271 12.86 -18.24 0.55
C THR A 271 12.84 -17.27 1.73
N GLU A 272 13.82 -17.35 2.62
CA GLU A 272 14.00 -16.37 3.72
C GLU A 272 14.42 -14.97 3.22
N THR A 273 14.91 -14.88 1.97
CA THR A 273 15.29 -13.63 1.31
C THR A 273 14.24 -13.17 0.30
N GLU A 274 13.00 -13.65 0.43
CA GLU A 274 11.94 -13.25 -0.49
C GLU A 274 11.62 -11.76 -0.35
N VAL A 275 11.47 -11.09 -1.48
CA VAL A 275 10.92 -9.74 -1.55
C VAL A 275 9.83 -9.68 -2.62
N VAL A 276 8.70 -9.10 -2.27
CA VAL A 276 7.62 -8.75 -3.19
C VAL A 276 7.57 -7.23 -3.32
N LEU A 277 7.75 -6.70 -4.53
CA LEU A 277 7.58 -5.26 -4.79
C LEU A 277 6.47 -5.06 -5.81
N PHE A 278 5.46 -4.29 -5.42
CA PHE A 278 4.41 -3.84 -6.32
C PHE A 278 4.94 -2.78 -7.29
N GLY A 279 4.28 -2.62 -8.43
CA GLY A 279 4.82 -1.80 -9.52
C GLY A 279 4.98 -0.32 -9.18
N ASP A 280 4.12 0.24 -8.33
CA ASP A 280 4.26 1.59 -7.77
C ASP A 280 5.54 1.73 -6.94
N ALA A 281 5.80 0.79 -6.03
CA ALA A 281 7.03 0.76 -5.22
C ALA A 281 8.30 0.66 -6.10
N ILE A 282 8.22 -0.06 -7.23
CA ILE A 282 9.34 -0.16 -8.18
C ILE A 282 9.60 1.19 -8.87
N LEU A 283 8.55 1.88 -9.31
CA LEU A 283 8.69 3.20 -9.94
C LEU A 283 9.22 4.26 -8.97
N GLU A 284 8.80 4.20 -7.70
CA GLU A 284 9.35 5.03 -6.63
C GLU A 284 10.85 4.76 -6.43
N LEU A 285 11.26 3.49 -6.33
CA LEU A 285 12.65 3.10 -6.18
C LEU A 285 13.52 3.58 -7.37
N VAL A 286 13.02 3.50 -8.60
CA VAL A 286 13.72 4.01 -9.79
C VAL A 286 13.91 5.53 -9.71
N ALA A 287 12.89 6.27 -9.28
CA ALA A 287 12.98 7.71 -9.12
C ALA A 287 13.98 8.13 -8.04
N GLU A 288 13.98 7.45 -6.89
CA GLU A 288 14.92 7.71 -5.79
C GLU A 288 16.37 7.47 -6.18
N VAL A 289 16.64 6.39 -6.93
CA VAL A 289 17.98 6.09 -7.45
C VAL A 289 18.41 7.16 -8.45
N ALA A 290 17.53 7.59 -9.35
CA ALA A 290 17.82 8.62 -10.33
C ALA A 290 18.18 9.97 -9.67
N ASP A 291 17.47 10.35 -8.61
CA ASP A 291 17.72 11.58 -7.84
C ASP A 291 19.03 11.53 -7.04
N SER A 292 19.51 10.32 -6.71
CA SER A 292 20.75 10.09 -5.96
C SER A 292 22.02 10.09 -6.83
N LEU A 293 21.89 10.05 -8.15
CA LEU A 293 23.02 10.13 -9.08
C LEU A 293 23.54 11.58 -9.17
N PRO A 294 24.83 11.84 -8.91
CA PRO A 294 25.39 13.18 -9.06
C PRO A 294 25.28 13.64 -10.51
N GLY A 295 24.53 14.72 -10.73
CA GLY A 295 24.16 15.24 -12.04
C GLY A 295 25.31 15.40 -13.02
N GLY A 296 25.08 14.92 -14.24
CA GLY A 296 25.92 15.12 -15.41
C GLY A 296 26.26 16.60 -15.60
N GLY A 297 27.55 16.88 -15.77
CA GLY A 297 28.09 18.22 -15.84
C GLY A 297 27.41 19.07 -16.91
N ASP A 298 26.86 20.21 -16.48
CA ASP A 298 26.57 21.33 -17.36
C ASP A 298 27.84 21.71 -18.12
N GLY A 299 27.75 21.63 -19.45
CA GLY A 299 28.82 21.96 -20.37
C GLY A 299 29.29 23.39 -20.17
N THR A 300 30.46 23.57 -19.58
CA THR A 300 31.19 24.83 -19.64
C THR A 300 31.74 24.97 -21.05
N ALA A 301 31.06 25.74 -21.90
CA ALA A 301 31.58 26.14 -23.19
C ALA A 301 32.90 26.94 -22.98
N PRO A 302 33.97 26.66 -23.74
CA PRO A 302 35.19 27.44 -23.65
C PRO A 302 34.91 28.82 -24.25
N THR A 303 35.08 29.86 -23.44
CA THR A 303 35.15 31.24 -23.91
C THR A 303 36.44 31.41 -24.71
N GLY A 304 36.30 31.33 -26.04
CA GLY A 304 37.35 31.66 -26.97
C GLY A 304 37.71 33.14 -26.89
N ASP A 305 38.93 33.40 -26.46
CA ASP A 305 39.61 34.69 -26.46
C ASP A 305 39.68 35.26 -27.90
N ARG A 306 39.11 36.44 -28.14
CA ARG A 306 39.33 37.21 -29.36
C ARG A 306 40.42 38.25 -29.11
N ARG A 307 41.55 38.09 -29.79
CA ARG A 307 42.35 39.23 -30.25
C ARG A 307 41.80 39.74 -31.58
#